data_AF-A0A7V5VK72-F1
#
_entry.id   AF-A0A7V5VK72-F1
#
_cell.length_a   1.000
_cell.length_b   1.000
_cell.length_c   1.000
_cell.angle_alpha   90.00
_cell.angle_beta   90.00
_cell.angle_gamma   90.00
#
_symmetry.space_group_name_H-M   'P 1'
#
loop_
_entity.id
_entity.type
_entity.pdbx_description
1 polymer ?
#
loop_
_entity_poly.entity_id
_entity_poly.type
_entity_poly.pdbx_seq_one_letter_code
_entity_poly.pdbx_strand_id
1 'polypeptide(L)'
;MQKWFAALLLIGCWTLAGAQNAPKAPTLPENVAKAEHDQLIQAINLLSKGEFGEAEKLIKPTVIPSTIRVYGSWATIPIDLRENFRQASLEAVQNWNNALGGNPRIEWTEDERAADVQIVFEEDVAEITAGQFRLMHGRARLFLPPNQGDRRRVRARIATYIPYTEMPQSTKAVAHLVGQAIGAYLGLGESQKDTDLMGPVWNTEDLPTAPTSEEVERVRALNQVRTTLAGYVANRTQVYMPKPKIKIEPMEYDFGEITQGAVVKHTFIVKNEGDAPLEIMARPSCGCVTPYFDKVIEPGKEGRIEAELRSAGFRGAQVKTIQVTSNDPDNPSLTLRLTTNIRVAIEVRPSEQIPVVLKSDGPTVQEVEIVSNTNEPLEVQEVRVNVPFAKAEAQKIDDKRTRVVITINPDAPPGRNTILATARTNSSAQPQVNIALNYEKGIVVTPTTVFFGAINSATPLPIERVVTVSRSDKGFQVKKFEVDDPNIEVKHEATEDGKQHRFILRYKGGWQSGTVRKNLIIETDDPQQSTLRVSIMANVLSASL
;
A
#
# COMPACT_ATOMS: atom_id res chain seq x y z
N MET A 1 -60.22 3.05 -37.85
CA MET A 1 -59.47 3.72 -38.93
C MET A 1 -58.43 4.63 -38.30
N GLN A 2 -57.25 4.10 -38.01
CA GLN A 2 -56.04 4.43 -38.78
C GLN A 2 -55.81 5.94 -38.86
N LYS A 3 -55.23 6.55 -37.82
CA LYS A 3 -54.48 7.83 -37.89
C LYS A 3 -53.83 8.31 -36.58
N TRP A 4 -53.91 7.56 -35.47
CA TRP A 4 -53.35 7.99 -34.18
C TRP A 4 -52.28 7.05 -33.58
N PHE A 5 -51.62 6.23 -34.41
CA PHE A 5 -50.53 5.34 -33.97
C PHE A 5 -49.20 5.53 -34.72
N ALA A 6 -49.07 6.60 -35.53
CA ALA A 6 -47.85 6.87 -36.32
C ALA A 6 -46.92 7.95 -35.72
N ALA A 7 -47.30 8.61 -34.61
CA ALA A 7 -46.52 9.71 -34.04
C ALA A 7 -45.56 9.30 -32.89
N LEU A 8 -45.61 8.05 -32.43
CA LEU A 8 -44.77 7.55 -31.32
C LEU A 8 -43.63 6.62 -31.76
N LEU A 9 -43.49 6.35 -33.07
CA LEU A 9 -42.41 5.52 -33.64
C LEU A 9 -41.31 6.32 -34.36
N LEU A 10 -41.38 7.66 -34.34
CA LEU A 10 -40.34 8.53 -34.94
C LEU A 10 -39.47 9.29 -33.92
N ILE A 11 -39.78 9.19 -32.62
CA ILE A 11 -38.93 9.78 -31.56
C ILE A 11 -37.88 8.76 -31.04
N GLY A 12 -38.06 7.46 -31.31
CA GLY A 12 -37.13 6.40 -30.91
C GLY A 12 -36.00 6.08 -31.90
N CYS A 13 -35.96 6.73 -33.07
CA CYS A 13 -35.01 6.40 -34.14
C CYS A 13 -33.88 7.43 -34.32
N TRP A 14 -33.86 8.52 -33.55
CA TRP A 14 -32.78 9.51 -33.57
C TRP A 14 -31.69 9.29 -32.51
N THR A 15 -31.90 8.42 -31.53
CA THR A 15 -30.89 8.13 -30.49
C THR A 15 -29.90 7.03 -30.87
N LEU A 16 -30.21 6.20 -31.87
CA LEU A 16 -29.34 5.11 -32.33
C LEU A 16 -28.48 5.46 -33.56
N ALA A 17 -28.79 6.53 -34.29
CA ALA A 17 -28.02 6.95 -35.46
C ALA A 17 -26.79 7.82 -35.11
N GLY A 18 -26.76 8.45 -33.93
CA GLY A 18 -25.66 9.33 -33.50
C GLY A 18 -24.41 8.60 -32.97
N ALA A 19 -24.56 7.37 -32.48
CA ALA A 19 -23.45 6.63 -31.86
C ALA A 19 -22.43 6.08 -32.87
N GLN A 20 -22.82 5.85 -34.13
CA GLN A 20 -21.93 5.28 -35.15
C GLN A 20 -20.99 6.30 -35.82
N ASN A 21 -21.16 7.61 -35.57
CA ASN A 21 -20.39 8.68 -36.21
C ASN A 21 -19.78 9.70 -35.22
N ALA A 22 -19.70 9.37 -33.93
CA ALA A 22 -19.10 10.26 -32.94
C ALA A 22 -17.61 10.50 -33.27
N PRO A 23 -17.13 11.76 -33.34
CA PRO A 23 -15.72 12.03 -33.60
C PRO A 23 -14.85 11.45 -32.49
N LYS A 24 -13.66 10.95 -32.86
CA LYS A 24 -12.66 10.51 -31.88
C LYS A 24 -12.28 11.69 -30.98
N ALA A 25 -12.20 11.44 -29.68
CA ALA A 25 -11.74 12.41 -28.71
C ALA A 25 -10.32 12.90 -29.08
N PRO A 26 -10.03 14.20 -28.92
CA PRO A 26 -8.71 14.72 -29.19
C PRO A 26 -7.68 14.11 -28.25
N THR A 27 -6.51 13.77 -28.78
CA THR A 27 -5.38 13.27 -27.99
C THR A 27 -4.77 14.42 -27.20
N LEU A 28 -4.54 14.22 -25.91
CA LEU A 28 -3.79 15.19 -25.10
C LEU A 28 -2.30 15.12 -25.47
N PRO A 29 -1.61 16.27 -25.54
CA PRO A 29 -0.16 16.24 -25.68
C PRO A 29 0.47 15.60 -24.43
N GLU A 30 1.70 15.11 -24.55
CA GLU A 30 2.47 14.61 -23.41
C GLU A 30 2.76 15.74 -22.41
N ASN A 31 3.31 15.42 -21.22
CA ASN A 31 3.73 16.37 -20.17
C ASN A 31 2.76 17.53 -19.92
N VAL A 32 1.45 17.24 -19.91
CA VAL A 32 0.42 18.17 -19.42
C VAL A 32 0.43 18.12 -17.90
N ALA A 33 0.21 19.25 -17.24
CA ALA A 33 0.09 19.32 -15.79
C ALA A 33 -0.97 18.31 -15.30
N LYS A 34 -0.60 17.43 -14.36
CA LYS A 34 -1.43 16.30 -13.92
C LYS A 34 -2.87 16.69 -13.60
N ALA A 35 -3.06 17.79 -12.85
CA ALA A 35 -4.39 18.28 -12.49
C ALA A 35 -5.27 18.58 -13.71
N GLU A 36 -4.69 19.16 -14.77
CA GLU A 36 -5.41 19.45 -16.00
C GLU A 36 -5.60 18.21 -16.87
N HIS A 37 -4.58 17.36 -16.97
CA HIS A 37 -4.67 16.08 -17.68
C HIS A 37 -5.84 15.25 -17.15
N ASP A 38 -5.90 15.02 -15.84
CA ASP A 38 -6.93 14.21 -15.20
C ASP A 38 -8.33 14.82 -15.42
N GLN A 39 -8.45 16.15 -15.32
CA GLN A 39 -9.70 16.86 -15.54
C GLN A 39 -10.18 16.77 -16.99
N LEU A 40 -9.28 16.92 -17.98
CA LEU A 40 -9.63 16.80 -19.40
C LEU A 40 -10.02 15.36 -19.77
N ILE A 41 -9.33 14.34 -19.23
CA ILE A 41 -9.69 12.94 -19.42
C ILE A 41 -11.08 12.65 -18.82
N GLN A 42 -11.36 13.16 -17.62
CA GLN A 42 -12.67 13.02 -17.00
C GLN A 42 -13.76 13.68 -17.86
N ALA A 43 -13.50 14.88 -18.40
CA ALA A 43 -14.45 15.57 -19.26
C ALA A 43 -14.68 14.83 -20.59
N ILE A 44 -13.64 14.28 -21.21
CA ILE A 44 -13.75 13.43 -22.40
C ILE A 44 -14.62 12.20 -22.11
N ASN A 45 -14.43 11.56 -20.96
CA ASN A 45 -15.25 10.41 -20.57
C ASN A 45 -16.73 10.80 -20.40
N LEU A 46 -17.03 11.95 -19.81
CA LEU A 46 -18.40 12.47 -19.69
C LEU A 46 -19.02 12.79 -21.06
N LEU A 47 -18.25 13.42 -21.96
CA LEU A 47 -18.68 13.65 -23.35
C LEU A 47 -18.98 12.33 -24.06
N SER A 48 -18.18 11.27 -23.83
CA SER A 48 -18.42 9.95 -24.41
C SER A 48 -19.73 9.29 -23.94
N LYS A 49 -20.24 9.71 -22.77
CA LYS A 49 -21.53 9.28 -22.21
C LYS A 49 -22.70 10.21 -22.56
N GLY A 50 -22.44 11.32 -23.25
CA GLY A 50 -23.44 12.38 -23.51
C GLY A 50 -23.79 13.23 -22.28
N GLU A 51 -22.97 13.21 -21.24
CA GLU A 51 -23.17 13.95 -19.99
C GLU A 51 -22.63 15.40 -20.13
N PHE A 52 -23.21 16.17 -21.05
CA PHE A 52 -22.68 17.48 -21.46
C PHE A 52 -22.61 18.51 -20.34
N GLY A 53 -23.58 18.53 -19.41
CA GLY A 53 -23.61 19.51 -18.33
C GLY A 53 -22.47 19.34 -17.32
N GLU A 54 -22.13 18.09 -16.98
CA GLU A 54 -20.98 17.80 -16.11
C GLU A 54 -19.67 17.99 -16.86
N ALA A 55 -19.60 17.63 -18.14
CA ALA A 55 -18.45 17.91 -18.99
C ALA A 55 -18.16 19.42 -19.10
N GLU A 56 -19.20 20.25 -19.23
CA GLU A 56 -19.06 21.71 -19.30
C GLU A 56 -18.38 22.30 -18.07
N LYS A 57 -18.76 21.84 -16.87
CA LYS A 57 -18.16 22.30 -15.60
C LYS A 57 -16.66 22.03 -15.54
N LEU A 58 -16.21 20.94 -16.16
CA LEU A 58 -14.79 20.57 -16.20
C LEU A 58 -14.05 21.25 -17.35
N ILE A 59 -14.67 21.47 -18.50
CA ILE A 59 -13.99 22.04 -19.68
C ILE A 59 -13.90 23.57 -19.59
N LYS A 60 -14.98 24.25 -19.22
CA LYS A 60 -15.05 25.71 -19.21
C LYS A 60 -13.90 26.38 -18.44
N PRO A 61 -13.48 25.90 -17.25
CA PRO A 61 -12.35 26.48 -16.52
C PRO A 61 -10.98 26.22 -17.14
N THR A 62 -10.85 25.27 -18.09
CA THR A 62 -9.56 24.96 -18.72
C THR A 62 -9.24 25.90 -19.89
N VAL A 63 -10.24 26.54 -20.48
CA VAL A 63 -10.08 27.50 -21.58
C VAL A 63 -9.26 28.71 -21.13
N ILE A 64 -8.20 29.01 -21.86
CA ILE A 64 -7.29 30.11 -21.54
C ILE A 64 -7.88 31.44 -22.03
N PRO A 65 -7.96 32.50 -21.19
CA PRO A 65 -8.42 33.82 -21.62
C PRO A 65 -7.44 34.46 -22.62
N SER A 66 -7.93 35.42 -23.42
CA SER A 66 -7.10 36.17 -24.37
C SER A 66 -5.98 36.98 -23.70
N THR A 67 -6.18 37.33 -22.43
CA THR A 67 -5.22 38.06 -21.59
C THR A 67 -5.01 37.30 -20.29
N ILE A 68 -3.75 37.01 -19.96
CA ILE A 68 -3.32 36.40 -18.71
C ILE A 68 -2.68 37.49 -17.84
N ARG A 69 -3.21 37.66 -16.64
CA ARG A 69 -2.70 38.67 -15.69
C ARG A 69 -1.73 38.05 -14.69
N VAL A 70 -0.53 38.62 -14.62
CA VAL A 70 0.53 38.21 -13.70
C VAL A 70 0.69 39.26 -12.60
N TYR A 71 0.69 38.82 -11.35
CA TYR A 71 0.97 39.66 -10.19
C TYR A 71 2.25 39.17 -9.50
N GLY A 72 3.08 40.11 -9.06
CA GLY A 72 4.31 39.83 -8.32
C GLY A 72 4.32 40.55 -6.98
N SER A 73 4.53 39.81 -5.89
CA SER A 73 4.72 40.38 -4.56
C SER A 73 6.20 40.68 -4.33
N TRP A 74 6.59 41.95 -4.49
CA TRP A 74 7.98 42.41 -4.37
C TRP A 74 8.40 42.80 -2.94
N ALA A 75 7.42 42.92 -2.02
CA ALA A 75 7.63 43.52 -0.70
C ALA A 75 8.52 42.68 0.22
N THR A 76 8.48 41.35 0.07
CA THR A 76 9.24 40.38 0.87
C THR A 76 10.69 40.20 0.39
N ILE A 77 11.04 40.76 -0.77
CA ILE A 77 12.40 40.67 -1.33
C ILE A 77 13.30 41.71 -0.65
N PRO A 78 14.52 41.33 -0.22
CA PRO A 78 15.56 42.26 0.22
C PRO A 78 15.77 43.42 -0.76
N ILE A 79 15.99 44.62 -0.23
CA ILE A 79 15.96 45.87 -1.02
C ILE A 79 17.02 45.89 -2.14
N ASP A 80 18.16 45.25 -1.90
CA ASP A 80 19.30 45.11 -2.80
C ASP A 80 19.06 44.11 -3.94
N LEU A 81 18.17 43.13 -3.75
CA LEU A 81 17.83 42.12 -4.75
C LEU A 81 16.57 42.46 -5.57
N ARG A 82 15.71 43.32 -5.01
CA ARG A 82 14.34 43.56 -5.50
C ARG A 82 14.28 43.97 -6.96
N GLU A 83 15.12 44.91 -7.39
CA GLU A 83 15.09 45.40 -8.79
C GLU A 83 15.54 44.31 -9.76
N ASN A 84 16.61 43.58 -9.44
CA ASN A 84 17.11 42.49 -10.27
C ASN A 84 16.08 41.37 -10.43
N PHE A 85 15.39 40.99 -9.35
CA PHE A 85 14.35 39.96 -9.38
C PHE A 85 13.12 40.44 -10.15
N ARG A 86 12.76 41.72 -10.02
CA ARG A 86 11.70 42.34 -10.80
C ARG A 86 12.03 42.28 -12.29
N GLN A 87 13.21 42.73 -12.70
CA GLN A 87 13.64 42.69 -14.12
C GLN A 87 13.67 41.27 -14.68
N ALA A 88 14.20 40.30 -13.93
CA ALA A 88 14.18 38.89 -14.32
C ALA A 88 12.75 38.35 -14.53
N SER A 89 11.81 38.77 -13.66
CA SER A 89 10.41 38.39 -13.80
C SER A 89 9.76 39.04 -15.03
N LEU A 90 10.07 40.32 -15.30
CA LEU A 90 9.61 41.02 -16.51
C LEU A 90 10.11 40.31 -17.78
N GLU A 91 11.38 39.91 -17.79
CA GLU A 91 12.00 39.17 -18.90
C GLU A 91 11.26 37.84 -19.16
N ALA A 92 10.95 37.07 -18.12
CA ALA A 92 10.22 35.81 -18.26
C ALA A 92 8.83 35.98 -18.92
N VAL A 93 8.09 37.04 -18.56
CA VAL A 93 6.81 37.39 -19.20
C VAL A 93 7.02 37.80 -20.66
N GLN A 94 8.08 38.56 -20.96
CA GLN A 94 8.41 38.95 -22.32
C GLN A 94 8.79 37.74 -23.18
N ASN A 95 9.58 36.81 -22.64
CA ASN A 95 9.99 35.57 -23.32
C ASN A 95 8.78 34.73 -23.73
N TRP A 96 7.80 34.55 -22.84
CA TRP A 96 6.55 33.89 -23.18
C TRP A 96 5.71 34.64 -24.22
N ASN A 97 5.57 35.97 -24.10
CA ASN A 97 4.86 36.78 -25.09
C ASN A 97 5.49 36.66 -26.49
N ASN A 98 6.82 36.74 -26.57
CA ASN A 98 7.57 36.59 -27.82
C ASN A 98 7.36 35.21 -28.42
N ALA A 99 7.49 34.16 -27.59
CA ALA A 99 7.36 32.77 -28.03
C ALA A 99 5.94 32.42 -28.52
N LEU A 100 4.91 32.98 -27.87
CA LEU A 100 3.50 32.76 -28.23
C LEU A 100 2.99 33.75 -29.30
N GLY A 101 3.77 34.77 -29.67
CA GLY A 101 3.33 35.83 -30.56
C GLY A 101 2.20 36.69 -29.98
N GLY A 102 2.14 36.81 -28.64
CA GLY A 102 1.13 37.60 -27.93
C GLY A 102 -0.29 37.00 -27.92
N ASN A 103 -0.46 35.71 -28.23
CA ASN A 103 -1.75 35.03 -28.17
C ASN A 103 -1.67 33.71 -27.36
N PRO A 104 -2.13 33.70 -26.09
CA PRO A 104 -2.70 34.82 -25.35
C PRO A 104 -1.65 35.88 -24.98
N ARG A 105 -2.11 37.11 -24.72
CA ARG A 105 -1.25 38.19 -24.23
C ARG A 105 -1.03 38.02 -22.72
N ILE A 106 0.22 38.09 -22.28
CA ILE A 106 0.57 38.01 -20.86
C ILE A 106 0.98 39.41 -20.39
N GLU A 107 0.35 39.92 -19.35
CA GLU A 107 0.60 41.27 -18.85
C GLU A 107 0.64 41.33 -17.32
N TRP A 108 1.35 42.32 -16.80
CA TRP A 108 1.40 42.58 -15.38
C TRP A 108 0.15 43.29 -14.88
N THR A 109 -0.25 42.98 -13.66
CA THR A 109 -1.32 43.67 -12.94
C THR A 109 -0.87 44.01 -11.52
N GLU A 110 -1.35 45.14 -11.01
CA GLU A 110 -1.21 45.51 -9.59
C GLU A 110 -2.36 44.93 -8.74
N ASP A 111 -3.41 44.40 -9.37
CA ASP A 111 -4.53 43.76 -8.67
C ASP A 111 -4.26 42.27 -8.44
N GLU A 112 -3.79 41.94 -7.25
CA GLU A 112 -3.52 40.56 -6.81
C GLU A 112 -4.75 39.64 -6.97
N ARG A 113 -5.97 40.15 -6.73
CA ARG A 113 -7.19 39.34 -6.78
C ARG A 113 -7.60 39.03 -8.21
N ALA A 114 -7.33 39.95 -9.13
CA ALA A 114 -7.59 39.75 -10.56
C ALA A 114 -6.52 38.87 -11.23
N ALA A 115 -5.38 38.63 -10.59
CA ALA A 115 -4.27 37.86 -11.16
C ALA A 115 -4.60 36.38 -11.42
N ASP A 116 -4.21 35.91 -12.59
CA ASP A 116 -4.30 34.52 -13.03
C ASP A 116 -3.05 33.74 -12.60
N VAL A 117 -1.89 34.41 -12.57
CA VAL A 117 -0.61 33.91 -12.05
C VAL A 117 -0.13 34.83 -10.94
N GLN A 118 0.00 34.30 -9.74
CA GLN A 118 0.52 35.01 -8.57
C GLN A 118 1.92 34.51 -8.25
N ILE A 119 2.89 35.42 -8.22
CA ILE A 119 4.29 35.14 -7.88
C ILE A 119 4.56 35.76 -6.52
N VAL A 120 4.92 34.92 -5.55
CA VAL A 120 5.23 35.33 -4.19
C VAL A 120 6.66 34.90 -3.88
N PHE A 121 7.46 35.84 -3.42
CA PHE A 121 8.81 35.56 -2.94
C PHE A 121 8.79 35.33 -1.44
N GLU A 122 9.46 34.28 -0.99
CA GLU A 122 9.60 33.91 0.41
C GLU A 122 11.09 33.70 0.70
N GLU A 123 11.50 33.77 1.96
CA GLU A 123 12.89 33.49 2.31
C GLU A 123 13.25 32.04 1.95
N ASP A 124 12.45 31.10 2.44
CA ASP A 124 12.52 29.66 2.17
C ASP A 124 11.18 29.11 1.70
N VAL A 125 11.21 28.21 0.70
CA VAL A 125 10.03 27.46 0.25
C VAL A 125 10.20 25.99 0.61
N ALA A 126 9.28 25.45 1.41
CA ALA A 126 9.31 24.06 1.84
C ALA A 126 8.18 23.21 1.25
N GLU A 127 8.47 21.93 1.01
CA GLU A 127 7.51 20.88 0.67
C GLU A 127 7.62 19.70 1.65
N ILE A 128 6.46 19.13 2.01
CA ILE A 128 6.37 17.90 2.81
C ILE A 128 5.73 16.80 1.95
N THR A 129 6.50 15.75 1.68
CA THR A 129 6.02 14.59 0.93
C THR A 129 6.29 13.33 1.74
N ALA A 130 5.24 12.56 2.04
CA ALA A 130 5.32 11.33 2.84
C ALA A 130 6.04 11.51 4.21
N GLY A 131 5.89 12.68 4.83
CA GLY A 131 6.52 13.02 6.11
C GLY A 131 7.98 13.49 6.01
N GLN A 132 8.56 13.57 4.82
CA GLN A 132 9.89 14.15 4.58
C GLN A 132 9.78 15.62 4.19
N PHE A 133 10.61 16.46 4.82
CA PHE A 133 10.70 17.90 4.58
C PHE A 133 11.85 18.20 3.60
N ARG A 134 11.60 19.04 2.60
CA ARG A 134 12.63 19.52 1.66
C ARG A 134 12.45 21.01 1.34
N LEU A 135 13.57 21.75 1.33
CA LEU A 135 13.62 23.12 0.82
C LEU A 135 13.77 23.13 -0.70
N MET A 136 13.06 24.02 -1.36
CA MET A 136 12.88 24.09 -2.81
C MET A 136 13.23 25.49 -3.32
N HIS A 137 13.79 25.58 -4.54
CA HIS A 137 14.04 26.86 -5.21
C HIS A 137 12.74 27.64 -5.46
N GLY A 138 11.67 26.91 -5.76
CA GLY A 138 10.34 27.44 -5.90
C GLY A 138 9.38 26.34 -6.29
N ARG A 139 8.09 26.69 -6.30
CA ARG A 139 7.03 25.78 -6.73
C ARG A 139 5.84 26.56 -7.27
N ALA A 140 5.44 26.24 -8.50
CA ALA A 140 4.19 26.69 -9.08
C ALA A 140 3.10 25.64 -8.86
N ARG A 141 1.93 26.05 -8.35
CA ARG A 141 0.77 25.18 -8.20
C ARG A 141 -0.40 25.70 -9.01
N LEU A 142 -0.88 24.87 -9.94
CA LEU A 142 -2.10 25.10 -10.70
C LEU A 142 -3.32 24.68 -9.88
N PHE A 143 -4.30 25.58 -9.80
CA PHE A 143 -5.61 25.35 -9.21
C PHE A 143 -6.66 25.42 -10.33
N LEU A 144 -7.49 24.39 -10.43
CA LEU A 144 -8.53 24.25 -11.44
C LEU A 144 -9.88 23.85 -10.78
N PRO A 145 -10.96 24.60 -11.02
CA PRO A 145 -12.30 24.21 -10.61
C PRO A 145 -12.78 22.97 -11.38
N PRO A 146 -13.73 22.20 -10.81
CA PRO A 146 -14.34 22.38 -9.48
C PRO A 146 -13.48 21.84 -8.33
N ASN A 147 -12.43 21.08 -8.64
CA ASN A 147 -11.67 20.33 -7.65
C ASN A 147 -10.82 21.25 -6.74
N GLN A 148 -10.32 22.37 -7.28
CA GLN A 148 -9.43 23.28 -6.56
C GLN A 148 -9.67 24.75 -6.94
N GLY A 149 -10.16 25.54 -5.98
CA GLY A 149 -10.36 26.98 -6.14
C GLY A 149 -11.55 27.35 -7.04
N ASP A 150 -11.85 28.65 -7.12
CA ASP A 150 -13.05 29.16 -7.79
C ASP A 150 -12.87 29.44 -9.29
N ARG A 151 -11.61 29.56 -9.73
CA ARG A 151 -11.21 29.75 -11.14
C ARG A 151 -9.81 29.18 -11.39
N ARG A 152 -9.44 29.03 -12.68
CA ARG A 152 -8.07 28.70 -13.07
C ARG A 152 -7.11 29.75 -12.51
N ARG A 153 -6.12 29.31 -11.74
CA ARG A 153 -5.06 30.19 -11.23
C ARG A 153 -3.80 29.40 -10.94
N VAL A 154 -2.65 30.05 -11.06
CA VAL A 154 -1.39 29.55 -10.52
C VAL A 154 -0.95 30.41 -9.36
N ARG A 155 -0.50 29.77 -8.29
CA ARG A 155 0.30 30.43 -7.24
C ARG A 155 1.68 29.83 -7.23
N ALA A 156 2.69 30.66 -7.50
CA ALA A 156 4.08 30.32 -7.42
C ALA A 156 4.70 30.93 -6.16
N ARG A 157 5.38 30.08 -5.38
CA ARG A 157 6.23 30.50 -4.26
C ARG A 157 7.66 30.33 -4.71
N ILE A 158 8.48 31.38 -4.66
CA ILE A 158 9.88 31.38 -5.08
C ILE A 158 10.73 31.71 -3.86
N ALA A 159 11.73 30.87 -3.57
CA ALA A 159 12.68 31.14 -2.50
C ALA A 159 13.61 32.29 -2.93
N THR A 160 13.90 33.19 -2.01
CA THR A 160 14.79 34.33 -2.26
C THR A 160 16.24 33.87 -2.25
N TYR A 161 16.54 32.90 -1.40
CA TYR A 161 17.84 32.25 -1.29
C TYR A 161 17.82 30.85 -1.89
N ILE A 162 19.00 30.39 -2.28
CA ILE A 162 19.22 29.03 -2.76
C ILE A 162 19.03 28.08 -1.57
N PRO A 163 18.19 27.02 -1.70
CA PRO A 163 17.94 26.07 -0.62
C PRO A 163 19.22 25.58 0.06
N TYR A 164 19.22 25.57 1.39
CA TYR A 164 20.35 25.13 2.22
C TYR A 164 21.60 26.01 2.13
N THR A 165 21.47 27.24 1.63
CA THR A 165 22.57 28.21 1.55
C THR A 165 22.08 29.62 1.90
N GLU A 166 23.01 30.54 2.16
CA GLU A 166 22.72 31.98 2.33
C GLU A 166 22.89 32.77 1.02
N MET A 167 23.10 32.09 -0.10
CA MET A 167 23.33 32.75 -1.39
C MET A 167 21.98 33.11 -2.04
N PRO A 168 21.79 34.35 -2.54
CA PRO A 168 20.55 34.71 -3.22
C PRO A 168 20.39 33.93 -4.52
N GLN A 169 19.15 33.71 -4.95
CA GLN A 169 18.88 33.17 -6.28
C GLN A 169 19.49 34.08 -7.36
N SER A 170 19.98 33.48 -8.44
CA SER A 170 20.40 34.24 -9.61
C SER A 170 19.18 34.83 -10.34
N THR A 171 19.38 35.91 -11.08
CA THR A 171 18.33 36.48 -11.94
C THR A 171 17.81 35.47 -12.96
N LYS A 172 18.68 34.61 -13.50
CA LYS A 172 18.26 33.52 -14.40
C LYS A 172 17.38 32.49 -13.69
N ALA A 173 17.69 32.11 -12.45
CA ALA A 173 16.83 31.20 -11.67
C ALA A 173 15.45 31.81 -11.40
N VAL A 174 15.40 33.11 -11.08
CA VAL A 174 14.12 33.83 -10.90
C VAL A 174 13.33 33.87 -12.22
N ALA A 175 13.95 34.25 -13.33
CA ALA A 175 13.30 34.27 -14.64
C ALA A 175 12.79 32.88 -15.04
N HIS A 176 13.58 31.84 -14.82
CA HIS A 176 13.20 30.44 -15.05
C HIS A 176 11.96 30.05 -14.23
N LEU A 177 11.98 30.25 -12.90
CA LEU A 177 10.87 29.90 -12.01
C LEU A 177 9.58 30.70 -12.30
N VAL A 178 9.71 31.98 -12.67
CA VAL A 178 8.57 32.78 -13.13
C VAL A 178 8.04 32.25 -14.46
N GLY A 179 8.93 31.89 -15.38
CA GLY A 179 8.59 31.23 -16.63
C GLY A 179 7.83 29.93 -16.40
N GLN A 180 8.23 29.11 -15.43
CA GLN A 180 7.52 27.89 -15.03
C GLN A 180 6.14 28.17 -14.45
N ALA A 181 5.98 29.23 -13.67
CA ALA A 181 4.67 29.62 -13.15
C ALA A 181 3.67 29.92 -14.29
N ILE A 182 4.14 30.62 -15.33
CA ILE A 182 3.36 30.91 -16.53
C ILE A 182 3.12 29.62 -17.33
N GLY A 183 4.13 28.78 -17.53
CA GLY A 183 4.00 27.49 -18.22
C GLY A 183 2.99 26.56 -17.54
N ALA A 184 3.03 26.47 -16.21
CA ALA A 184 2.04 25.74 -15.41
C ALA A 184 0.62 26.32 -15.60
N TYR A 185 0.48 27.66 -15.67
CA TYR A 185 -0.80 28.29 -15.97
C TYR A 185 -1.26 28.00 -17.39
N LEU A 186 -0.35 27.82 -18.35
CA LEU A 186 -0.67 27.39 -19.72
C LEU A 186 -0.95 25.88 -19.82
N GLY A 187 -0.76 25.12 -18.74
CA GLY A 187 -1.08 23.70 -18.61
C GLY A 187 0.10 22.76 -18.83
N LEU A 188 1.33 23.28 -18.91
CA LEU A 188 2.53 22.45 -19.00
C LEU A 188 2.83 21.80 -17.65
N GLY A 189 3.23 20.52 -17.70
CA GLY A 189 3.75 19.77 -16.57
C GLY A 189 5.26 19.92 -16.45
N GLU A 190 5.82 19.35 -15.37
CA GLU A 190 7.26 19.32 -15.13
C GLU A 190 7.98 18.45 -16.17
N SER A 191 9.13 18.91 -16.64
CA SER A 191 10.06 18.20 -17.53
C SER A 191 11.25 17.68 -16.73
N GLN A 192 11.87 16.61 -17.23
CA GLN A 192 13.12 16.07 -16.69
C GLN A 192 14.35 16.56 -17.47
N LYS A 193 14.16 17.36 -18.54
CA LYS A 193 15.26 17.90 -19.33
C LYS A 193 15.70 19.24 -18.74
N ASP A 194 16.98 19.36 -18.38
CA ASP A 194 17.57 20.61 -17.86
C ASP A 194 17.56 21.76 -18.88
N THR A 195 17.39 21.44 -20.17
CA THR A 195 17.30 22.41 -21.27
C THR A 195 15.91 23.01 -21.47
N ASP A 196 14.88 22.44 -20.84
CA ASP A 196 13.50 22.90 -20.95
C ASP A 196 13.21 23.97 -19.91
N LEU A 197 12.34 24.93 -20.22
CA LEU A 197 11.90 25.91 -19.22
C LEU A 197 11.15 25.23 -18.07
N MET A 198 10.36 24.20 -18.38
CA MET A 198 9.66 23.37 -17.38
C MET A 198 10.56 22.32 -16.72
N GLY A 199 11.87 22.34 -16.97
CA GLY A 199 12.87 21.43 -16.41
C GLY A 199 13.18 21.66 -14.93
N PRO A 200 14.07 20.88 -14.32
CA PRO A 200 14.50 21.10 -12.95
C PRO A 200 15.35 22.38 -12.81
N VAL A 201 15.30 22.98 -11.62
CA VAL A 201 16.11 24.15 -11.27
C VAL A 201 17.35 23.70 -10.51
N TRP A 202 18.52 24.04 -11.03
CA TRP A 202 19.83 23.78 -10.43
C TRP A 202 20.62 25.07 -10.21
N ASN A 203 21.65 25.00 -9.36
CA ASN A 203 22.60 26.11 -9.13
C ASN A 203 23.63 26.23 -10.26
N THR A 204 23.17 26.44 -11.48
CA THR A 204 24.03 26.62 -12.66
C THR A 204 23.69 27.90 -13.39
N GLU A 205 24.68 28.56 -13.98
CA GLU A 205 24.47 29.79 -14.75
C GLU A 205 23.71 29.57 -16.07
N ASP A 206 23.50 28.33 -16.50
CA ASP A 206 22.93 27.96 -17.80
C ASP A 206 21.45 27.56 -17.75
N LEU A 207 20.65 28.17 -16.85
CA LEU A 207 19.20 27.90 -16.80
C LEU A 207 18.46 28.53 -17.99
N PRO A 208 17.54 27.80 -18.64
CA PRO A 208 16.72 28.35 -19.73
C PRO A 208 15.71 29.36 -19.17
N THR A 209 15.68 30.59 -19.68
CA THR A 209 14.74 31.63 -19.23
C THR A 209 13.56 31.84 -20.19
N ALA A 210 13.56 31.13 -21.31
CA ALA A 210 12.53 31.18 -22.35
C ALA A 210 12.03 29.78 -22.69
N PRO A 211 10.75 29.62 -23.06
CA PRO A 211 10.23 28.31 -23.45
C PRO A 211 10.85 27.84 -24.76
N THR A 212 11.04 26.54 -24.88
CA THR A 212 11.50 25.90 -26.12
C THR A 212 10.39 25.89 -27.17
N SER A 213 10.75 25.66 -28.43
CA SER A 213 9.76 25.48 -29.50
C SER A 213 8.81 24.30 -29.22
N GLU A 214 9.32 23.22 -28.61
CA GLU A 214 8.53 22.05 -28.22
C GLU A 214 7.49 22.41 -27.14
N GLU A 215 7.86 23.21 -26.13
CA GLU A 215 6.94 23.69 -25.10
C GLU A 215 5.87 24.62 -25.69
N VAL A 216 6.25 25.51 -26.62
CA VAL A 216 5.30 26.39 -27.32
C VAL A 216 4.31 25.59 -28.15
N GLU A 217 4.78 24.60 -28.92
CA GLU A 217 3.91 23.71 -29.70
C GLU A 217 2.95 22.92 -28.80
N ARG A 218 3.43 22.46 -27.64
CA ARG A 218 2.63 21.77 -26.63
C ARG A 218 1.52 22.65 -26.06
N VAL A 219 1.81 23.91 -25.74
CA VAL A 219 0.79 24.90 -25.32
C VAL A 219 -0.25 25.10 -26.42
N ARG A 220 0.17 25.26 -27.68
CA ARG A 220 -0.75 25.44 -28.82
C ARG A 220 -1.62 24.21 -29.04
N ALA A 221 -1.04 23.01 -28.99
CA ALA A 221 -1.77 21.75 -29.09
C ALA A 221 -2.81 21.62 -27.96
N LEU A 222 -2.43 21.91 -26.72
CA LEU A 222 -3.35 21.85 -25.59
C LEU A 222 -4.48 22.89 -25.71
N ASN A 223 -4.20 24.11 -26.19
CA ASN A 223 -5.23 25.11 -26.50
C ASN A 223 -6.20 24.65 -27.60
N GLN A 224 -5.70 23.94 -28.61
CA GLN A 224 -6.55 23.34 -29.64
C GLN A 224 -7.46 22.27 -29.03
N VAL A 225 -6.95 21.43 -28.13
CA VAL A 225 -7.76 20.44 -27.41
C VAL A 225 -8.86 21.12 -26.58
N ARG A 226 -8.51 22.11 -25.75
CA ARG A 226 -9.47 22.87 -24.92
C ARG A 226 -10.60 23.45 -25.78
N THR A 227 -10.24 24.10 -26.89
CA THR A 227 -11.20 24.72 -27.82
C THR A 227 -12.09 23.68 -28.50
N THR A 228 -11.51 22.56 -28.93
CA THR A 228 -12.24 21.45 -29.55
C THR A 228 -13.26 20.86 -28.57
N LEU A 229 -12.84 20.58 -27.34
CA LEU A 229 -13.71 20.04 -26.30
C LEU A 229 -14.81 21.03 -25.90
N ALA A 230 -14.49 22.33 -25.79
CA ALA A 230 -15.50 23.37 -25.55
C ALA A 230 -16.53 23.44 -26.69
N GLY A 231 -16.08 23.28 -27.94
CA GLY A 231 -16.95 23.15 -29.11
C GLY A 231 -17.87 21.93 -29.03
N TYR A 232 -17.35 20.76 -28.62
CA TYR A 232 -18.17 19.56 -28.43
C TYR A 232 -19.22 19.73 -27.33
N VAL A 233 -18.87 20.38 -26.21
CA VAL A 233 -19.84 20.72 -25.16
C VAL A 233 -20.94 21.64 -25.71
N ALA A 234 -20.55 22.75 -26.34
CA ALA A 234 -21.48 23.75 -26.86
C ALA A 234 -22.45 23.16 -27.90
N ASN A 235 -21.94 22.27 -28.76
CA ASN A 235 -22.71 21.61 -29.80
C ASN A 235 -23.36 20.29 -29.35
N ARG A 236 -23.18 19.89 -28.08
CA ARG A 236 -23.64 18.61 -27.52
C ARG A 236 -23.22 17.40 -28.37
N THR A 237 -21.97 17.40 -28.81
CA THR A 237 -21.36 16.33 -29.61
C THR A 237 -20.78 15.25 -28.69
N GLN A 238 -21.32 14.03 -28.75
CA GLN A 238 -20.68 12.88 -28.10
C GLN A 238 -19.35 12.57 -28.79
N VAL A 239 -18.38 12.10 -28.02
CA VAL A 239 -17.05 11.73 -28.54
C VAL A 239 -16.79 10.25 -28.34
N TYR A 240 -16.03 9.66 -29.25
CA TYR A 240 -15.53 8.31 -29.10
C TYR A 240 -14.18 8.33 -28.38
N MET A 241 -14.09 7.66 -27.23
CA MET A 241 -12.85 7.50 -26.47
C MET A 241 -12.44 6.02 -26.50
N PRO A 242 -11.28 5.67 -27.07
CA PRO A 242 -10.77 4.31 -27.02
C PRO A 242 -10.60 3.83 -25.58
N LYS A 243 -11.07 2.63 -25.27
CA LYS A 243 -11.05 2.05 -23.93
C LYS A 243 -10.61 0.59 -23.99
N PRO A 244 -9.71 0.15 -23.09
CA PRO A 244 -9.41 -1.26 -22.96
C PRO A 244 -10.61 -1.96 -22.33
N LYS A 245 -10.80 -3.25 -22.66
CA LYS A 245 -11.87 -4.06 -22.08
C LYS A 245 -11.36 -5.45 -21.76
N ILE A 246 -11.17 -5.76 -20.48
CA ILE A 246 -10.66 -7.05 -20.04
C ILE A 246 -11.75 -8.10 -20.03
N LYS A 247 -11.44 -9.30 -20.51
CA LYS A 247 -12.27 -10.49 -20.35
C LYS A 247 -11.43 -11.69 -19.98
N ILE A 248 -11.82 -12.37 -18.90
CA ILE A 248 -11.21 -13.60 -18.43
C ILE A 248 -12.34 -14.58 -18.12
N GLU A 249 -12.43 -15.67 -18.86
CA GLU A 249 -13.45 -16.71 -18.66
C GLU A 249 -12.84 -18.09 -18.95
N PRO A 250 -12.90 -19.06 -18.01
CA PRO A 250 -13.38 -18.93 -16.63
C PRO A 250 -12.40 -18.16 -15.72
N MET A 251 -12.89 -17.58 -14.62
CA MET A 251 -12.05 -16.92 -13.58
C MET A 251 -11.69 -17.85 -12.43
N GLU A 252 -12.09 -19.11 -12.50
CA GLU A 252 -11.89 -20.10 -11.45
C GLU A 252 -11.33 -21.39 -12.03
N TYR A 253 -10.47 -22.03 -11.24
CA TYR A 253 -9.93 -23.34 -11.59
C TYR A 253 -9.81 -24.23 -10.35
N ASP A 254 -10.32 -25.46 -10.47
CA ASP A 254 -10.15 -26.49 -9.46
C ASP A 254 -9.07 -27.46 -9.90
N PHE A 255 -7.97 -27.52 -9.15
CA PHE A 255 -6.96 -28.56 -9.35
C PHE A 255 -7.45 -29.94 -8.90
N GLY A 256 -8.62 -30.01 -8.24
CA GLY A 256 -9.13 -31.22 -7.64
C GLY A 256 -8.21 -31.67 -6.52
N GLU A 257 -7.95 -32.97 -6.48
CA GLU A 257 -7.12 -33.57 -5.46
C GLU A 257 -5.65 -33.61 -5.85
N ILE A 258 -4.78 -33.08 -4.99
CA ILE A 258 -3.34 -33.08 -5.19
C ILE A 258 -2.62 -33.64 -3.96
N THR A 259 -1.43 -34.20 -4.17
CA THR A 259 -0.57 -34.63 -3.07
C THR A 259 0.20 -33.43 -2.50
N GLN A 260 0.33 -33.36 -1.18
CA GLN A 260 1.17 -32.37 -0.51
C GLN A 260 2.60 -32.40 -1.08
N GLY A 261 3.14 -31.23 -1.39
CA GLY A 261 4.47 -31.07 -2.00
C GLY A 261 4.44 -30.95 -3.51
N ALA A 262 3.33 -31.28 -4.17
CA ALA A 262 3.16 -31.05 -5.60
C ALA A 262 3.22 -29.54 -5.96
N VAL A 263 3.72 -29.28 -7.17
CA VAL A 263 3.64 -27.98 -7.84
C VAL A 263 2.70 -28.14 -9.02
N VAL A 264 1.56 -27.45 -8.98
CA VAL A 264 0.53 -27.52 -10.03
C VAL A 264 0.35 -26.15 -10.67
N LYS A 265 0.00 -26.14 -11.96
CA LYS A 265 -0.08 -24.93 -12.78
C LYS A 265 -1.40 -24.83 -13.52
N HIS A 266 -1.93 -23.63 -13.65
CA HIS A 266 -3.08 -23.33 -14.50
C HIS A 266 -2.91 -21.98 -15.17
N THR A 267 -3.33 -21.87 -16.43
CA THR A 267 -3.21 -20.63 -17.22
C THR A 267 -4.57 -20.07 -17.56
N PHE A 268 -4.86 -18.88 -17.03
CA PHE A 268 -6.02 -18.10 -17.42
C PHE A 268 -5.71 -17.31 -18.68
N ILE A 269 -6.62 -17.35 -19.66
CA ILE A 269 -6.53 -16.55 -20.88
C ILE A 269 -7.19 -15.19 -20.63
N VAL A 270 -6.47 -14.12 -20.91
CA VAL A 270 -6.94 -12.74 -20.77
C VAL A 270 -7.13 -12.15 -22.16
N LYS A 271 -8.33 -11.68 -22.49
CA LYS A 271 -8.61 -11.03 -23.77
C LYS A 271 -8.81 -9.53 -23.59
N ASN A 272 -8.26 -8.74 -24.50
CA ASN A 272 -8.65 -7.35 -24.64
C ASN A 272 -9.71 -7.23 -25.74
N GLU A 273 -10.98 -7.16 -25.33
CA GLU A 273 -12.11 -6.91 -26.24
C GLU A 273 -12.30 -5.42 -26.56
N GLY A 274 -11.44 -4.55 -26.03
CA GLY A 274 -11.46 -3.12 -26.24
C GLY A 274 -10.64 -2.69 -27.46
N ASP A 275 -10.56 -1.39 -27.64
CA ASP A 275 -9.87 -0.75 -28.77
C ASP A 275 -8.69 0.14 -28.34
N ALA A 276 -8.30 0.05 -27.06
CA ALA A 276 -7.06 0.60 -26.52
C ALA A 276 -6.23 -0.48 -25.80
N PRO A 277 -4.90 -0.33 -25.67
CA PRO A 277 -4.05 -1.29 -24.96
C PRO A 277 -4.51 -1.53 -23.51
N LEU A 278 -4.67 -2.80 -23.17
CA LEU A 278 -5.05 -3.24 -21.83
C LEU A 278 -3.79 -3.51 -21.02
N GLU A 279 -3.61 -2.78 -19.93
CA GLU A 279 -2.52 -2.98 -18.98
C GLU A 279 -3.05 -3.72 -17.76
N ILE A 280 -2.32 -4.76 -17.33
CA ILE A 280 -2.69 -5.57 -16.16
C ILE A 280 -1.53 -5.78 -15.19
N MET A 281 -1.89 -6.00 -13.92
CA MET A 281 -0.97 -6.47 -12.89
C MET A 281 -1.64 -7.55 -12.05
N ALA A 282 -0.99 -8.70 -11.88
CA ALA A 282 -1.49 -9.81 -11.07
C ALA A 282 -0.68 -9.97 -9.78
N ARG A 283 -1.36 -10.09 -8.63
CA ARG A 283 -0.75 -10.26 -7.30
C ARG A 283 -1.42 -11.40 -6.52
N PRO A 284 -0.67 -12.36 -5.98
CA PRO A 284 -1.26 -13.45 -5.21
C PRO A 284 -1.64 -13.00 -3.78
N SER A 285 -2.62 -13.66 -3.16
CA SER A 285 -2.98 -13.42 -1.75
C SER A 285 -2.07 -14.09 -0.72
N CYS A 286 -1.25 -15.08 -1.13
CA CYS A 286 -0.24 -15.76 -0.32
C CYS A 286 1.06 -15.91 -1.11
N GLY A 287 2.19 -16.08 -0.43
CA GLY A 287 3.47 -16.48 -1.08
C GLY A 287 3.48 -17.91 -1.64
N CYS A 288 2.37 -18.64 -1.53
CA CYS A 288 2.22 -20.02 -2.00
C CYS A 288 1.75 -20.14 -3.46
N VAL A 289 1.30 -19.03 -4.03
CA VAL A 289 0.93 -18.90 -5.44
C VAL A 289 1.85 -17.89 -6.10
N THR A 290 2.41 -18.25 -7.25
CA THR A 290 3.23 -17.36 -8.07
C THR A 290 2.54 -17.12 -9.41
N PRO A 291 2.11 -15.89 -9.72
CA PRO A 291 1.56 -15.56 -11.03
C PRO A 291 2.66 -15.12 -12.01
N TYR A 292 2.61 -15.62 -13.24
CA TYR A 292 3.37 -15.15 -14.40
C TYR A 292 2.39 -14.60 -15.44
N PHE A 293 2.59 -13.38 -15.93
CA PHE A 293 1.58 -12.73 -16.77
C PHE A 293 2.14 -11.74 -17.80
N ASP A 294 1.38 -11.53 -18.89
CA ASP A 294 1.65 -10.48 -19.86
C ASP A 294 1.14 -9.13 -19.34
N LYS A 295 1.98 -8.10 -19.34
CA LYS A 295 1.65 -6.79 -18.73
C LYS A 295 0.74 -5.92 -19.60
N VAL A 296 0.88 -6.03 -20.92
CA VAL A 296 0.14 -5.23 -21.90
C VAL A 296 -0.43 -6.15 -22.96
N ILE A 297 -1.72 -6.00 -23.27
CA ILE A 297 -2.45 -6.78 -24.26
C ILE A 297 -3.07 -5.81 -25.26
N GLU A 298 -2.60 -5.84 -26.50
CA GLU A 298 -3.08 -4.97 -27.58
C GLU A 298 -4.57 -5.21 -27.89
N PRO A 299 -5.27 -4.22 -28.48
CA PRO A 299 -6.66 -4.35 -28.90
C PRO A 299 -6.96 -5.63 -29.69
N GLY A 300 -7.99 -6.37 -29.28
CA GLY A 300 -8.41 -7.62 -29.92
C GLY A 300 -7.43 -8.79 -29.76
N LYS A 301 -6.38 -8.66 -28.94
CA LYS A 301 -5.40 -9.73 -28.67
C LYS A 301 -5.69 -10.44 -27.36
N GLU A 302 -5.01 -11.57 -27.19
CA GLU A 302 -5.04 -12.40 -25.99
C GLU A 302 -3.66 -12.41 -25.33
N GLY A 303 -3.66 -12.40 -24.00
CA GLY A 303 -2.51 -12.65 -23.14
C GLY A 303 -2.85 -13.74 -22.12
N ARG A 304 -1.95 -13.96 -21.17
CA ARG A 304 -2.04 -15.06 -20.19
C ARG A 304 -1.69 -14.62 -18.78
N ILE A 305 -2.29 -15.31 -17.81
CA ILE A 305 -1.89 -15.34 -16.39
C ILE A 305 -1.71 -16.81 -16.00
N GLU A 306 -0.47 -17.30 -15.91
CA GLU A 306 -0.14 -18.63 -15.39
C GLU A 306 0.03 -18.56 -13.87
N ALA A 307 -0.79 -19.32 -13.15
CA ALA A 307 -0.74 -19.49 -11.71
C ALA A 307 -0.01 -20.79 -11.36
N GLU A 308 1.09 -20.68 -10.62
CA GLU A 308 1.81 -21.82 -10.03
C GLU A 308 1.51 -21.94 -8.54
N LEU A 309 0.88 -23.05 -8.11
CA LEU A 309 0.58 -23.34 -6.71
C LEU A 309 1.57 -24.36 -6.14
N ARG A 310 2.25 -24.00 -5.04
CA ARG A 310 3.16 -24.88 -4.30
C ARG A 310 2.48 -25.38 -3.03
N SER A 311 2.26 -26.69 -2.94
CA SER A 311 1.40 -27.29 -1.90
C SER A 311 2.13 -27.78 -0.64
N ALA A 312 3.47 -27.73 -0.59
CA ALA A 312 4.27 -28.36 0.47
C ALA A 312 3.86 -27.99 1.91
N GLY A 313 3.47 -26.74 2.16
CA GLY A 313 3.07 -26.25 3.48
C GLY A 313 1.58 -26.37 3.81
N PHE A 314 0.78 -26.99 2.95
CA PHE A 314 -0.68 -26.96 3.04
C PHE A 314 -1.28 -28.38 3.03
N ARG A 315 -2.50 -28.51 3.55
CA ARG A 315 -3.24 -29.77 3.65
C ARG A 315 -4.75 -29.52 3.63
N GLY A 316 -5.54 -30.52 3.23
CA GLY A 316 -7.00 -30.44 3.14
C GLY A 316 -7.48 -29.46 2.07
N ALA A 317 -8.75 -29.05 2.16
CA ALA A 317 -9.34 -28.09 1.23
C ALA A 317 -8.65 -26.72 1.31
N GLN A 318 -8.25 -26.19 0.17
CA GLN A 318 -7.59 -24.90 0.02
C GLN A 318 -8.31 -24.06 -1.02
N VAL A 319 -8.44 -22.78 -0.72
CA VAL A 319 -8.87 -21.74 -1.67
C VAL A 319 -7.77 -20.68 -1.69
N LYS A 320 -7.23 -20.40 -2.89
CA LYS A 320 -6.23 -19.36 -3.12
C LYS A 320 -6.75 -18.38 -4.15
N THR A 321 -6.25 -17.16 -4.11
CA THR A 321 -6.72 -16.10 -5.00
C THR A 321 -5.57 -15.30 -5.60
N ILE A 322 -5.79 -14.78 -6.81
CA ILE A 322 -4.90 -13.83 -7.49
C ILE A 322 -5.73 -12.59 -7.79
N GLN A 323 -5.30 -11.44 -7.26
CA GLN A 323 -5.89 -10.15 -7.57
C GLN A 323 -5.30 -9.62 -8.88
N VAL A 324 -6.14 -9.33 -9.86
CA VAL A 324 -5.76 -8.71 -11.12
C VAL A 324 -6.26 -7.28 -11.13
N THR A 325 -5.37 -6.30 -11.23
CA THR A 325 -5.73 -4.89 -11.44
C THR A 325 -5.51 -4.53 -12.89
N SER A 326 -6.41 -3.74 -13.49
CA SER A 326 -6.32 -3.34 -14.90
C SER A 326 -6.63 -1.85 -15.11
N ASN A 327 -6.29 -1.33 -16.29
CA ASN A 327 -6.72 -0.01 -16.75
C ASN A 327 -8.09 -0.02 -17.48
N ASP A 328 -8.82 -1.14 -17.46
CA ASP A 328 -10.24 -1.18 -17.89
C ASP A 328 -11.08 -0.35 -16.90
N PRO A 329 -11.77 0.72 -17.36
CA PRO A 329 -12.56 1.59 -16.49
C PRO A 329 -13.77 0.89 -15.86
N ASP A 330 -14.29 -0.16 -16.51
CA ASP A 330 -15.46 -0.90 -16.04
C ASP A 330 -15.05 -2.08 -15.13
N ASN A 331 -13.84 -2.63 -15.35
CA ASN A 331 -13.29 -3.75 -14.56
C ASN A 331 -11.86 -3.46 -14.05
N PRO A 332 -11.68 -2.44 -13.19
CA PRO A 332 -10.36 -2.03 -12.71
C PRO A 332 -9.72 -3.08 -11.80
N SER A 333 -10.52 -4.00 -11.26
CA SER A 333 -10.03 -5.08 -10.42
C SER A 333 -10.90 -6.35 -10.55
N LEU A 334 -10.24 -7.49 -10.73
CA LEU A 334 -10.83 -8.82 -10.79
C LEU A 334 -10.10 -9.77 -9.82
N THR A 335 -10.74 -10.86 -9.44
CA THR A 335 -10.15 -11.89 -8.57
C THR A 335 -10.26 -13.25 -9.24
N LEU A 336 -9.13 -13.90 -9.47
CA LEU A 336 -9.07 -15.28 -9.95
C LEU A 336 -9.03 -16.23 -8.75
N ARG A 337 -9.77 -17.34 -8.83
CA ARG A 337 -9.89 -18.33 -7.74
C ARG A 337 -9.28 -19.67 -8.13
N LEU A 338 -8.47 -20.21 -7.23
CA LEU A 338 -7.87 -21.53 -7.35
C LEU A 338 -8.36 -22.38 -6.17
N THR A 339 -8.95 -23.54 -6.44
CA THR A 339 -9.35 -24.50 -5.41
C THR A 339 -8.57 -25.80 -5.56
N THR A 340 -8.38 -26.50 -4.44
CA THR A 340 -7.82 -27.84 -4.42
C THR A 340 -8.06 -28.52 -3.09
N ASN A 341 -8.04 -29.86 -3.05
CA ASN A 341 -7.93 -30.65 -1.83
C ASN A 341 -6.56 -31.31 -1.75
N ILE A 342 -5.77 -30.97 -0.74
CA ILE A 342 -4.38 -31.44 -0.60
C ILE A 342 -4.35 -32.65 0.34
N ARG A 343 -4.03 -33.83 -0.19
CA ARG A 343 -3.84 -35.04 0.61
C ARG A 343 -2.41 -35.11 1.15
N VAL A 344 -2.28 -35.35 2.45
CA VAL A 344 -1.00 -35.62 3.11
C VAL A 344 -0.67 -37.10 2.97
N ALA A 345 0.60 -37.42 2.73
CA ALA A 345 1.07 -38.80 2.64
C ALA A 345 0.92 -39.52 3.99
N ILE A 346 1.27 -38.82 5.08
CA ILE A 346 1.13 -39.30 6.45
C ILE A 346 0.23 -38.34 7.23
N GLU A 347 -0.78 -38.88 7.90
CA GLU A 347 -1.75 -38.15 8.71
C GLU A 347 -1.59 -38.54 10.19
N VAL A 348 -1.65 -37.58 11.10
CA VAL A 348 -1.73 -37.84 12.55
C VAL A 348 -3.14 -37.56 13.04
N ARG A 349 -3.74 -38.55 13.69
CA ARG A 349 -5.08 -38.46 14.29
C ARG A 349 -5.00 -38.45 15.82
N PRO A 350 -5.76 -37.57 16.50
CA PRO A 350 -6.67 -36.57 15.93
C PRO A 350 -5.97 -35.33 15.35
N SER A 351 -4.72 -35.04 15.76
CA SER A 351 -3.98 -33.84 15.34
C SER A 351 -2.47 -33.99 15.59
N GLU A 352 -1.63 -33.29 14.82
CA GLU A 352 -0.19 -33.10 15.11
C GLU A 352 0.04 -32.10 16.26
N GLN A 353 -0.97 -31.31 16.64
CA GLN A 353 -0.92 -30.38 17.77
C GLN A 353 -2.02 -30.71 18.76
N ILE A 354 -1.64 -31.12 19.97
CA ILE A 354 -2.56 -31.67 20.97
C ILE A 354 -2.45 -30.85 22.26
N PRO A 355 -3.53 -30.18 22.70
CA PRO A 355 -3.60 -29.67 24.07
C PRO A 355 -3.80 -30.86 25.04
N VAL A 356 -2.98 -30.91 26.08
CA VAL A 356 -2.99 -31.99 27.08
C VAL A 356 -3.29 -31.42 28.45
N VAL A 357 -4.27 -32.01 29.12
CA VAL A 357 -4.53 -31.80 30.55
C VAL A 357 -3.80 -32.89 31.31
N LEU A 358 -2.84 -32.49 32.15
CA LEU A 358 -2.09 -33.45 32.97
C LEU A 358 -2.95 -33.98 34.11
N LYS A 359 -2.84 -35.29 34.38
CA LYS A 359 -3.42 -35.93 35.57
C LYS A 359 -2.72 -35.43 36.84
N SER A 360 -3.50 -35.29 37.90
CA SER A 360 -3.02 -34.96 39.25
C SER A 360 -2.30 -36.13 39.92
N ASP A 361 -2.66 -37.36 39.55
CA ASP A 361 -2.25 -38.61 40.16
C ASP A 361 -1.76 -39.60 39.09
N GLY A 362 -0.45 -39.85 39.09
CA GLY A 362 0.17 -40.77 38.14
C GLY A 362 0.32 -40.22 36.71
N PRO A 363 1.00 -40.98 35.83
CA PRO A 363 1.36 -40.49 34.51
C PRO A 363 0.16 -40.21 33.61
N THR A 364 0.28 -39.16 32.81
CA THR A 364 -0.69 -38.82 31.76
C THR A 364 -0.32 -39.57 30.49
N VAL A 365 -1.26 -40.33 29.94
CA VAL A 365 -1.06 -41.09 28.70
C VAL A 365 -1.88 -40.45 27.60
N GLN A 366 -1.23 -40.09 26.50
CA GLN A 366 -1.86 -39.59 25.29
C GLN A 366 -1.58 -40.55 24.15
N GLU A 367 -2.62 -40.94 23.42
CA GLU A 367 -2.49 -41.77 22.22
C GLU A 367 -2.73 -40.93 20.98
N VAL A 368 -1.95 -41.20 19.94
CA VAL A 368 -2.18 -40.70 18.59
C VAL A 368 -2.01 -41.83 17.59
N GLU A 369 -2.65 -41.72 16.43
CA GLU A 369 -2.50 -42.66 15.35
C GLU A 369 -1.80 -41.97 14.18
N ILE A 370 -0.67 -42.55 13.75
CA ILE A 370 -0.01 -42.17 12.50
C ILE A 370 -0.54 -43.09 11.41
N VAL A 371 -1.14 -42.50 10.37
CA VAL A 371 -1.82 -43.19 9.28
C VAL A 371 -1.14 -42.84 7.96
N SER A 372 -0.74 -43.86 7.19
CA SER A 372 -0.32 -43.68 5.81
C SER A 372 -1.52 -43.66 4.88
N ASN A 373 -1.61 -42.60 4.08
CA ASN A 373 -2.57 -42.44 3.00
C ASN A 373 -1.98 -42.83 1.64
N THR A 374 -0.79 -43.44 1.62
CA THR A 374 -0.14 -43.91 0.38
C THR A 374 -0.45 -45.40 0.13
N ASN A 375 0.03 -45.92 -1.00
CA ASN A 375 -0.02 -47.36 -1.30
C ASN A 375 1.14 -48.14 -0.66
N GLU A 376 2.13 -47.44 -0.10
CA GLU A 376 3.29 -48.04 0.54
C GLU A 376 2.99 -48.38 2.01
N PRO A 377 3.52 -49.49 2.54
CA PRO A 377 3.36 -49.81 3.95
C PRO A 377 4.10 -48.79 4.82
N LEU A 378 3.46 -48.41 5.93
CA LEU A 378 4.04 -47.53 6.94
C LEU A 378 4.88 -48.33 7.93
N GLU A 379 6.11 -47.90 8.13
CA GLU A 379 6.95 -48.33 9.24
C GLU A 379 7.43 -47.11 10.02
N VAL A 380 7.06 -47.05 11.30
CA VAL A 380 7.63 -46.09 12.25
C VAL A 380 8.86 -46.74 12.87
N GLN A 381 10.03 -46.29 12.44
CA GLN A 381 11.32 -46.88 12.77
C GLN A 381 11.78 -46.51 14.19
N GLU A 382 11.43 -45.31 14.64
CA GLU A 382 11.81 -44.79 15.94
C GLU A 382 10.87 -43.66 16.35
N VAL A 383 10.63 -43.50 17.66
CA VAL A 383 10.00 -42.30 18.22
C VAL A 383 10.88 -41.74 19.32
N ARG A 384 11.21 -40.45 19.23
CA ARG A 384 11.97 -39.70 20.23
C ARG A 384 11.12 -38.60 20.83
N VAL A 385 11.41 -38.22 22.07
CA VAL A 385 10.85 -37.04 22.70
C VAL A 385 11.98 -36.10 23.09
N ASN A 386 11.73 -34.79 23.02
CA ASN A 386 12.75 -33.77 23.27
C ASN A 386 12.98 -33.44 24.76
N VAL A 387 12.31 -34.13 25.68
CA VAL A 387 12.32 -33.81 27.12
C VAL A 387 12.48 -35.08 27.96
N PRO A 388 13.09 -34.98 29.17
CA PRO A 388 13.35 -36.15 30.02
C PRO A 388 12.14 -36.65 30.81
N PHE A 389 11.10 -35.82 31.00
CA PHE A 389 9.90 -36.15 31.78
C PHE A 389 8.77 -36.79 30.92
N ALA A 390 9.07 -37.15 29.69
CA ALA A 390 8.15 -37.87 28.81
C ALA A 390 8.86 -39.04 28.13
N LYS A 391 8.07 -40.00 27.67
CA LYS A 391 8.52 -41.08 26.77
C LYS A 391 7.44 -41.37 25.73
N ALA A 392 7.84 -41.90 24.58
CA ALA A 392 6.91 -42.29 23.53
C ALA A 392 7.29 -43.65 22.97
N GLU A 393 6.29 -44.48 22.72
CA GLU A 393 6.46 -45.84 22.19
C GLU A 393 5.51 -46.03 21.01
N ALA A 394 6.03 -46.57 19.89
CA ALA A 394 5.23 -46.91 18.73
C ALA A 394 4.75 -48.37 18.80
N GLN A 395 3.47 -48.58 18.50
CA GLN A 395 2.82 -49.89 18.44
C GLN A 395 2.16 -50.02 17.06
N LYS A 396 2.71 -50.90 16.21
CA LYS A 396 2.13 -51.17 14.89
C LYS A 396 0.72 -51.73 15.06
N ILE A 397 -0.26 -51.15 14.37
CA ILE A 397 -1.65 -51.66 14.34
C ILE A 397 -1.79 -52.57 13.12
N ASP A 398 -1.45 -52.05 11.93
CA ASP A 398 -1.44 -52.77 10.66
C ASP A 398 -0.42 -52.14 9.70
N ASP A 399 -0.43 -52.52 8.41
CA ASP A 399 0.53 -52.03 7.41
C ASP A 399 0.37 -50.55 7.05
N LYS A 400 -0.70 -49.87 7.46
CA LYS A 400 -0.89 -48.43 7.21
C LYS A 400 -1.01 -47.60 8.48
N ARG A 401 -1.15 -48.23 9.65
CA ARG A 401 -1.45 -47.54 10.90
C ARG A 401 -0.49 -47.94 12.02
N THR A 402 0.01 -46.94 12.72
CA THR A 402 0.82 -47.11 13.93
C THR A 402 0.27 -46.22 15.04
N ARG A 403 0.01 -46.80 16.21
CA ARG A 403 -0.31 -46.04 17.42
C ARG A 403 0.98 -45.55 18.06
N VAL A 404 1.03 -44.28 18.44
CA VAL A 404 2.10 -43.74 19.29
C VAL A 404 1.50 -43.43 20.65
N VAL A 405 2.00 -44.11 21.68
CA VAL A 405 1.59 -43.94 23.08
C VAL A 405 2.62 -43.06 23.77
N ILE A 406 2.20 -41.87 24.16
CA ILE A 406 3.05 -40.85 24.77
C ILE A 406 2.71 -40.77 26.25
N THR A 407 3.67 -41.05 27.10
CA THR A 407 3.51 -41.05 28.57
C THR A 407 4.28 -39.87 29.15
N ILE A 408 3.58 -39.00 29.88
CA ILE A 408 4.12 -37.82 30.55
C ILE A 408 4.13 -38.10 32.05
N ASN A 409 5.31 -38.00 32.68
CA ASN A 409 5.52 -38.22 34.10
C ASN A 409 4.92 -37.07 34.94
N PRO A 410 4.31 -37.33 36.11
CA PRO A 410 3.81 -36.29 37.01
C PRO A 410 4.81 -35.22 37.42
N ASP A 411 6.12 -35.51 37.37
CA ASP A 411 7.19 -34.55 37.66
C ASP A 411 7.43 -33.51 36.55
N ALA A 412 6.63 -33.54 35.47
CA ALA A 412 6.65 -32.54 34.41
C ALA A 412 6.66 -31.11 34.99
N PRO A 413 7.52 -30.21 34.50
CA PRO A 413 7.71 -28.89 35.09
C PRO A 413 6.43 -28.04 35.02
N PRO A 414 6.22 -27.15 35.98
CA PRO A 414 5.12 -26.20 35.91
C PRO A 414 5.32 -25.17 34.79
N GLY A 415 4.26 -24.40 34.51
CA GLY A 415 4.18 -23.41 33.44
C GLY A 415 3.52 -23.96 32.17
N ARG A 416 3.67 -23.21 31.09
CA ARG A 416 3.20 -23.58 29.75
C ARG A 416 4.36 -24.16 28.96
N ASN A 417 4.23 -25.43 28.58
CA ASN A 417 5.32 -26.20 27.97
C ASN A 417 4.83 -26.95 26.72
N THR A 418 5.76 -27.25 25.82
CA THR A 418 5.53 -28.05 24.62
C THR A 418 6.47 -29.24 24.61
N ILE A 419 5.91 -30.45 24.53
CA ILE A 419 6.63 -31.70 24.31
C ILE A 419 6.57 -31.99 22.81
N LEU A 420 7.71 -32.24 22.19
CA LEU A 420 7.81 -32.65 20.80
C LEU A 420 8.15 -34.14 20.74
N ALA A 421 7.19 -34.95 20.30
CA ALA A 421 7.40 -36.34 19.93
C ALA A 421 7.67 -36.43 18.42
N THR A 422 8.87 -36.91 18.06
CA THR A 422 9.33 -37.03 16.69
C THR A 422 9.39 -38.49 16.29
N ALA A 423 8.53 -38.91 15.36
CA ALA A 423 8.51 -40.24 14.78
C ALA A 423 9.27 -40.27 13.45
N ARG A 424 10.27 -41.14 13.31
CA ARG A 424 10.96 -41.39 12.04
C ARG A 424 10.22 -42.46 11.27
N THR A 425 9.91 -42.21 10.00
CA THR A 425 9.15 -43.14 9.15
C THR A 425 9.97 -43.58 7.93
N ASN A 426 9.55 -44.68 7.30
CA ASN A 426 10.06 -45.13 6.01
C ASN A 426 9.49 -44.36 4.80
N SER A 427 8.57 -43.42 5.01
CA SER A 427 7.96 -42.66 3.90
C SER A 427 8.97 -41.68 3.32
N SER A 428 9.22 -41.78 2.02
CA SER A 428 10.07 -40.82 1.28
C SER A 428 9.47 -39.40 1.26
N ALA A 429 8.14 -39.32 1.23
CA ALA A 429 7.41 -38.05 1.26
C ALA A 429 7.45 -37.38 2.63
N GLN A 430 7.45 -38.16 3.72
CA GLN A 430 7.45 -37.64 5.09
C GLN A 430 8.31 -38.52 6.01
N PRO A 431 9.65 -38.43 5.91
CA PRO A 431 10.57 -39.28 6.68
C PRO A 431 10.53 -39.00 8.19
N GLN A 432 9.92 -37.88 8.58
CA GLN A 432 9.74 -37.46 9.95
C GLN A 432 8.35 -36.87 10.17
N VAL A 433 7.69 -37.31 11.24
CA VAL A 433 6.40 -36.80 11.72
C VAL A 433 6.61 -36.18 13.10
N ASN A 434 6.18 -34.94 13.28
CA ASN A 434 6.34 -34.19 14.52
C ASN A 434 4.97 -34.02 15.18
N ILE A 435 4.84 -34.46 16.42
CA ILE A 435 3.63 -34.37 17.23
C ILE A 435 3.95 -33.47 18.42
N ALA A 436 3.29 -32.32 18.51
CA ALA A 436 3.47 -31.34 19.57
C ALA A 436 2.35 -31.45 20.60
N LEU A 437 2.71 -31.78 21.83
CA LEU A 437 1.80 -31.86 22.97
C LEU A 437 2.01 -30.62 23.83
N ASN A 438 0.99 -29.78 23.97
CA ASN A 438 1.05 -28.55 24.74
C ASN A 438 0.29 -28.76 26.05
N TYR A 439 0.92 -28.47 27.18
CA TYR A 439 0.25 -28.54 28.48
C TYR A 439 0.52 -27.29 29.31
N GLU A 440 -0.38 -27.05 30.26
CA GLU A 440 -0.25 -26.03 31.28
C GLU A 440 -0.34 -26.71 32.65
N LYS A 441 0.59 -26.37 33.56
CA LYS A 441 0.64 -26.92 34.92
C LYS A 441 0.95 -25.83 35.93
N GLY A 442 0.14 -25.72 36.99
CA GLY A 442 0.34 -24.69 38.01
C GLY A 442 0.14 -23.27 37.47
N ILE A 443 0.98 -22.35 37.90
CA ILE A 443 0.95 -20.94 37.52
C ILE A 443 1.62 -20.75 36.16
N VAL A 444 0.89 -20.12 35.23
CA VAL A 444 1.32 -19.81 33.86
C VAL A 444 1.53 -18.30 33.72
N VAL A 445 2.67 -17.92 33.14
CA VAL A 445 3.01 -16.53 32.87
C VAL A 445 2.96 -16.26 31.38
N THR A 446 2.16 -15.27 30.96
CA THR A 446 1.98 -14.92 29.55
C THR A 446 2.02 -13.39 29.34
N PRO A 447 2.97 -12.86 28.56
CA PRO A 447 4.16 -13.54 28.03
C PRO A 447 5.26 -13.69 29.10
N THR A 448 6.17 -14.64 28.91
CA THR A 448 7.40 -14.78 29.74
C THR A 448 8.49 -13.76 29.36
N THR A 449 8.39 -13.17 28.16
CA THR A 449 9.22 -12.05 27.71
C THR A 449 8.33 -10.92 27.20
N VAL A 450 8.47 -9.74 27.77
CA VAL A 450 7.77 -8.53 27.35
C VAL A 450 8.69 -7.69 26.48
N PHE A 451 8.33 -7.51 25.21
CA PHE A 451 9.06 -6.63 24.30
C PHE A 451 8.38 -5.26 24.17
N PHE A 452 9.11 -4.20 24.52
CA PHE A 452 8.63 -2.83 24.41
C PHE A 452 8.79 -2.24 23.00
N GLY A 453 9.54 -2.91 22.12
CA GLY A 453 9.76 -2.47 20.74
C GLY A 453 11.09 -1.76 20.53
N ALA A 454 11.20 -1.10 19.37
CA ALA A 454 12.26 -0.14 19.09
C ALA A 454 11.81 1.24 19.57
N ILE A 455 12.58 1.84 20.48
CA ILE A 455 12.29 3.12 21.12
C ILE A 455 13.27 4.15 20.58
N ASN A 456 12.76 5.29 20.13
CA ASN A 456 13.53 6.42 19.62
C ASN A 456 12.97 7.75 20.16
N SER A 457 13.57 8.88 19.77
CA SER A 457 13.15 10.22 20.21
C SER A 457 11.70 10.58 19.82
N ALA A 458 11.13 9.94 18.80
CA ALA A 458 9.76 10.15 18.35
C ALA A 458 8.74 9.20 19.02
N THR A 459 9.19 8.27 19.86
CA THR A 459 8.31 7.26 20.47
C THR A 459 7.44 7.90 21.55
N PRO A 460 6.10 7.81 21.44
CA PRO A 460 5.21 8.34 22.48
C PRO A 460 5.39 7.60 23.81
N LEU A 461 5.53 8.36 24.90
CA LEU A 461 5.63 7.84 26.27
C LEU A 461 4.40 8.28 27.08
N PRO A 462 3.94 7.46 28.05
CA PRO A 462 4.49 6.17 28.47
C PRO A 462 4.12 5.01 27.53
N ILE A 463 4.91 3.95 27.54
CA ILE A 463 4.55 2.67 26.87
C ILE A 463 4.04 1.71 27.94
N GLU A 464 2.88 1.11 27.71
CA GLU A 464 2.32 0.10 28.60
C GLU A 464 2.36 -1.30 27.97
N ARG A 465 2.68 -2.30 28.80
CA ARG A 465 2.63 -3.72 28.47
C ARG A 465 2.02 -4.49 29.61
N VAL A 466 1.30 -5.57 29.31
CA VAL A 466 0.61 -6.36 30.31
C VAL A 466 1.20 -7.76 30.34
N VAL A 467 1.55 -8.22 31.54
CA VAL A 467 1.85 -9.61 31.84
C VAL A 467 0.65 -10.18 32.59
N THR A 468 0.14 -11.30 32.11
CA THR A 468 -0.87 -12.08 32.81
C THR A 468 -0.21 -13.27 33.49
N VAL A 469 -0.49 -13.45 34.77
CA VAL A 469 -0.07 -14.60 35.56
C VAL A 469 -1.32 -15.30 36.05
N SER A 470 -1.55 -16.53 35.62
CA SER A 470 -2.81 -17.22 35.86
C SER A 470 -2.64 -18.69 36.18
N ARG A 471 -3.62 -19.26 36.87
CA ARG A 471 -3.71 -20.68 37.21
C ARG A 471 -5.16 -21.13 37.06
N SER A 472 -5.39 -22.32 36.51
CA SER A 472 -6.75 -22.79 36.17
C SER A 472 -7.47 -23.50 37.32
N ASP A 473 -6.76 -24.29 38.12
CA ASP A 473 -7.32 -25.16 39.16
C ASP A 473 -7.72 -24.39 40.44
N LYS A 474 -6.86 -23.51 40.97
CA LYS A 474 -7.12 -22.74 42.20
C LYS A 474 -6.47 -21.36 42.19
N GLY A 475 -7.00 -20.47 43.02
CA GLY A 475 -6.39 -19.16 43.27
C GLY A 475 -5.07 -19.26 44.01
N PHE A 476 -4.24 -18.23 43.88
CA PHE A 476 -2.94 -18.09 44.57
C PHE A 476 -2.72 -16.63 44.97
N GLN A 477 -1.74 -16.38 45.83
CA GLN A 477 -1.39 -15.03 46.30
C GLN A 477 -0.02 -14.61 45.78
N VAL A 478 0.04 -13.35 45.33
CA VAL A 478 1.30 -12.66 45.06
C VAL A 478 1.77 -12.02 46.36
N LYS A 479 2.88 -12.50 46.91
CA LYS A 479 3.45 -12.01 48.17
C LYS A 479 4.23 -10.71 47.98
N LYS A 480 5.01 -10.65 46.90
CA LYS A 480 5.87 -9.53 46.55
C LYS A 480 6.12 -9.53 45.04
N PHE A 481 6.37 -8.38 44.46
CA PHE A 481 6.93 -8.28 43.12
C PHE A 481 7.92 -7.12 43.03
N GLU A 482 8.91 -7.23 42.16
CA GLU A 482 9.98 -6.26 41.99
C GLU A 482 10.47 -6.24 40.54
N VAL A 483 10.65 -5.04 39.98
CA VAL A 483 11.28 -4.86 38.67
C VAL A 483 12.67 -4.26 38.87
N ASP A 484 13.69 -4.83 38.21
CA ASP A 484 15.09 -4.39 38.30
C ASP A 484 15.40 -3.14 37.44
N ASP A 485 14.43 -2.23 37.32
CA ASP A 485 14.52 -0.99 36.57
C ASP A 485 13.69 0.14 37.19
N PRO A 486 14.32 1.26 37.61
CA PRO A 486 13.58 2.39 38.17
C PRO A 486 12.71 3.13 37.15
N ASN A 487 12.92 2.93 35.84
CA ASN A 487 12.15 3.57 34.77
C ASN A 487 10.87 2.82 34.40
N ILE A 488 10.62 1.66 35.03
CA ILE A 488 9.38 0.88 34.86
C ILE A 488 8.57 0.96 36.15
N GLU A 489 7.36 1.48 36.04
CA GLU A 489 6.34 1.37 37.08
C GLU A 489 5.50 0.11 36.85
N VAL A 490 5.16 -0.60 37.92
CA VAL A 490 4.35 -1.83 37.84
C VAL A 490 3.07 -1.64 38.64
N LYS A 491 1.92 -1.71 37.97
CA LYS A 491 0.61 -1.80 38.64
C LYS A 491 0.15 -3.26 38.65
N HIS A 492 -0.28 -3.75 39.81
CA HIS A 492 -0.79 -5.10 40.00
C HIS A 492 -2.30 -5.08 40.22
N GLU A 493 -3.00 -5.96 39.51
CA GLU A 493 -4.44 -6.20 39.65
C GLU A 493 -4.67 -7.72 39.78
N ALA A 494 -5.68 -8.12 40.55
CA ALA A 494 -6.05 -9.52 40.72
C ALA A 494 -7.56 -9.68 40.55
N THR A 495 -7.96 -10.87 40.10
CA THR A 495 -9.35 -11.33 40.09
C THR A 495 -9.82 -11.68 41.51
N GLU A 496 -11.12 -11.60 41.78
CA GLU A 496 -11.69 -11.90 43.11
C GLU A 496 -11.38 -13.32 43.59
N ASP A 497 -11.30 -14.29 42.67
CA ASP A 497 -10.97 -15.68 42.97
C ASP A 497 -9.46 -15.96 43.08
N GLY A 498 -8.63 -14.94 42.84
CA GLY A 498 -7.17 -15.04 42.87
C GLY A 498 -6.57 -15.95 41.79
N LYS A 499 -7.33 -16.35 40.77
CA LYS A 499 -6.83 -17.25 39.71
C LYS A 499 -6.02 -16.52 38.65
N GLN A 500 -6.24 -15.22 38.50
CA GLN A 500 -5.57 -14.39 37.52
C GLN A 500 -5.07 -13.09 38.14
N HIS A 501 -3.81 -12.78 37.87
CA HIS A 501 -3.15 -11.52 38.20
C HIS A 501 -2.63 -10.85 36.93
N ARG A 502 -2.76 -9.53 36.86
CA ARG A 502 -2.24 -8.69 35.78
C ARG A 502 -1.18 -7.76 36.34
N PHE A 503 -0.02 -7.73 35.70
CA PHE A 503 1.05 -6.77 35.96
C PHE A 503 1.16 -5.84 34.76
N ILE A 504 0.76 -4.59 34.96
CA ILE A 504 0.80 -3.54 33.94
C ILE A 504 2.14 -2.82 34.12
N LEU A 505 3.05 -3.06 33.18
CA LEU A 505 4.39 -2.48 33.12
C LEU A 505 4.31 -1.18 32.32
N ARG A 506 4.59 -0.05 32.98
CA ARG A 506 4.55 1.29 32.41
C ARG A 506 5.96 1.88 32.35
N TYR A 507 6.52 1.94 31.15
CA TYR A 507 7.83 2.55 30.91
C TYR A 507 7.69 4.07 30.71
N LYS A 508 8.48 4.85 31.44
CA LYS A 508 8.39 6.32 31.49
C LYS A 508 9.48 7.07 30.71
N GLY A 509 10.40 6.37 30.06
CA GLY A 509 11.57 6.98 29.41
C GLY A 509 12.85 6.84 30.24
N GLY A 510 13.99 7.27 29.70
CA GLY A 510 15.27 7.30 30.43
C GLY A 510 16.22 6.11 30.21
N TRP A 511 15.92 5.22 29.26
CA TRP A 511 16.88 4.18 28.88
C TRP A 511 17.95 4.72 27.94
N GLN A 512 19.18 4.28 28.15
CA GLN A 512 20.30 4.58 27.26
C GLN A 512 20.15 3.82 25.94
N SER A 513 20.74 4.36 24.88
CA SER A 513 20.80 3.71 23.57
C SER A 513 21.45 2.32 23.68
N GLY A 514 20.86 1.34 23.00
CA GLY A 514 21.29 -0.06 23.01
C GLY A 514 20.16 -1.02 23.36
N THR A 515 20.52 -2.30 23.53
CA THR A 515 19.57 -3.33 23.94
C THR A 515 19.36 -3.30 25.44
N VAL A 516 18.10 -3.13 25.85
CA VAL A 516 17.69 -3.18 27.26
C VAL A 516 17.28 -4.62 27.59
N ARG A 517 17.77 -5.13 28.72
CA ARG A 517 17.38 -6.41 29.31
C ARG A 517 17.17 -6.24 30.81
N LYS A 518 15.96 -6.51 31.26
CA LYS A 518 15.46 -6.30 32.62
C LYS A 518 14.57 -7.46 33.04
N ASN A 519 14.20 -7.54 34.31
CA ASN A 519 13.41 -8.61 34.88
C ASN A 519 12.35 -8.05 35.83
N LEU A 520 11.15 -8.60 35.72
CA LEU A 520 10.15 -8.57 36.78
C LEU A 520 10.22 -9.91 37.52
N ILE A 521 10.43 -9.85 38.83
CA ILE A 521 10.40 -10.99 39.76
C ILE A 521 9.08 -10.93 40.53
N ILE A 522 8.37 -12.05 40.60
CA ILE A 522 7.10 -12.17 41.31
C ILE A 522 7.21 -13.33 42.29
N GLU A 523 7.02 -13.07 43.58
CA GLU A 523 7.00 -14.07 44.64
C GLU A 523 5.57 -14.52 44.93
N THR A 524 5.34 -15.82 45.04
CA THR A 524 4.01 -16.39 45.25
C THR A 524 3.91 -17.26 46.52
N ASP A 525 2.69 -17.62 46.89
CA ASP A 525 2.40 -18.61 47.93
C ASP A 525 2.43 -20.07 47.45
N ASP A 526 2.65 -20.32 46.15
CA ASP A 526 2.79 -21.68 45.63
C ASP A 526 4.16 -22.27 46.01
N PRO A 527 4.22 -23.43 46.68
CA PRO A 527 5.48 -24.01 47.13
C PRO A 527 6.35 -24.56 45.99
N GLN A 528 5.77 -24.90 44.83
CA GLN A 528 6.49 -25.35 43.65
C GLN A 528 6.91 -24.17 42.75
N GLN A 529 6.23 -23.03 42.85
CA GLN A 529 6.47 -21.83 42.05
C GLN A 529 6.56 -20.56 42.91
N SER A 530 7.38 -20.63 43.96
CA SER A 530 7.56 -19.54 44.92
C SER A 530 8.15 -18.28 44.30
N THR A 531 8.80 -18.38 43.14
CA THR A 531 9.34 -17.25 42.38
C THR A 531 9.11 -17.46 40.89
N LEU A 532 8.53 -16.44 40.24
CA LEU A 532 8.34 -16.35 38.80
C LEU A 532 9.19 -15.21 38.25
N ARG A 533 9.74 -15.39 37.05
CA ARG A 533 10.57 -14.37 36.38
C ARG A 533 9.99 -14.05 35.00
N VAL A 534 9.90 -12.77 34.68
CA VAL A 534 9.52 -12.25 33.38
C VAL A 534 10.65 -11.40 32.83
N SER A 535 11.14 -11.74 31.64
CA SER A 535 12.16 -10.95 30.96
C SER A 535 11.52 -9.73 30.31
N ILE A 536 12.17 -8.59 30.40
CA ILE A 536 11.74 -7.32 29.79
C ILE A 536 12.83 -6.88 28.83
N MET A 537 12.44 -6.61 27.58
CA MET A 537 13.36 -6.29 26.50
C MET A 537 12.92 -5.06 25.71
N ALA A 538 13.88 -4.28 25.24
CA ALA A 538 13.67 -3.20 24.29
C ALA A 538 14.94 -2.94 23.48
N ASN A 539 14.80 -2.27 22.33
CA ASN A 539 15.94 -1.71 21.60
C ASN A 539 15.80 -0.20 21.57
N VAL A 540 16.72 0.52 22.20
CA VAL A 540 16.72 1.99 22.22
C VAL A 540 17.67 2.47 21.14
N LEU A 541 17.14 3.17 20.15
CA LEU A 541 17.90 3.70 19.03
C LEU A 541 18.53 5.03 19.42
N SER A 542 19.78 5.24 19.02
CA SER A 542 20.44 6.54 19.16
C SER A 542 19.68 7.59 18.34
N ALA A 543 19.61 8.82 18.85
CA ALA A 543 19.21 9.95 18.01
C ALA A 543 20.20 10.02 16.83
N SER A 544 19.68 9.91 15.60
CA SER A 544 20.46 10.22 14.41
C SER A 544 20.84 11.70 14.50
N LEU A 545 22.14 12.01 14.51
CA LEU A 545 22.66 13.37 14.39
C LEU A 545 22.28 13.97 13.03
#